data_AF-A0A497QL60-F1
#
_entry.id   AF-A0A497QL60-F1
#
_cell.length_a   1.000
_cell.length_b   1.000
_cell.length_c   1.000
_cell.angle_alpha   90.00
_cell.angle_beta   90.00
_cell.angle_gamma   90.00
#
_symmetry.space_group_name_H-M   'P 1'
#
loop_
_entity.id
_entity.type
_entity.pdbx_description
1 polymer ?
#
loop_
_entity_poly.entity_id
_entity_poly.type
_entity_poly.pdbx_seq_one_letter_code
_entity_poly.pdbx_strand_id
1 'polypeptide(L)'
;MVHQNPSVNPETQAEAIDDYPFWLRAPFRLLTDITQFRKVDPWDLEVADLITKFVEKMKENKDINFPVLGRAILSAAILYRSKVTDLIKIIEATDEDIDDLEMLGFDIPEISPSYHISQRPVTFNELIYAFEGLLKQESRYKQRLALTKRKALLQPLALPPKPVKVIEEESTKIAKLKKEIYRRLVKLYDENKRPITFEELILPNT
;
A
#
# COMPACT_ATOMS: atom_id res chain seq x y z
N MET A 1 37.15 48.76 -13.44
CA MET A 1 36.88 48.95 -12.01
C MET A 1 36.30 47.66 -11.49
N VAL A 2 37.07 46.92 -10.71
CA VAL A 2 36.73 45.58 -10.20
C VAL A 2 35.77 45.78 -9.03
N HIS A 3 34.51 45.37 -9.18
CA HIS A 3 33.59 45.30 -8.05
C HIS A 3 34.02 44.13 -7.17
N GLN A 4 34.72 44.45 -6.08
CA GLN A 4 34.94 43.53 -4.98
C GLN A 4 33.58 43.23 -4.34
N ASN A 5 33.10 41.99 -4.50
CA ASN A 5 32.02 41.49 -3.66
C ASN A 5 32.51 41.48 -2.21
N PRO A 6 31.80 42.08 -1.25
CA PRO A 6 32.18 41.96 0.15
C PRO A 6 32.05 40.48 0.54
N SER A 7 33.13 39.93 1.08
CA SER A 7 33.16 38.60 1.67
C SER A 7 32.15 38.56 2.83
N VAL A 8 30.96 38.03 2.56
CA VAL A 8 29.94 37.80 3.58
C VAL A 8 30.43 36.66 4.46
N ASN A 9 30.75 36.99 5.72
CA ASN A 9 31.16 36.03 6.75
C ASN A 9 30.06 34.97 6.95
N PRO A 10 30.40 33.67 6.97
CA PRO A 10 29.41 32.59 7.19
C PRO A 10 28.83 32.60 8.61
N GLU A 11 29.54 33.17 9.59
CA GLU A 11 29.12 33.19 11.00
C GLU A 11 27.91 34.10 11.26
N THR A 12 27.81 35.22 10.54
CA THR A 12 26.68 36.17 10.67
C THR A 12 25.37 35.60 10.11
N GLN A 13 25.43 34.61 9.22
CA GLN A 13 24.22 33.95 8.70
C GLN A 13 23.65 32.93 9.69
N ALA A 14 24.47 32.34 10.56
CA ALA A 14 24.03 31.34 11.53
C ALA A 14 23.23 31.96 12.68
N GLU A 15 23.63 33.16 13.15
CA GLU A 15 22.98 33.84 14.28
C GLU A 15 21.60 34.43 13.91
N ALA A 16 21.38 34.84 12.66
CA ALA A 16 20.10 35.39 12.20
C ALA A 16 18.99 34.33 12.00
N ILE A 17 19.35 33.04 11.97
CA ILE A 17 18.40 31.95 11.75
C ILE A 17 17.56 31.68 13.01
N ASP A 18 18.04 32.08 14.20
CA ASP A 18 17.45 31.61 15.45
C ASP A 18 16.21 32.39 15.93
N ASP A 19 15.94 33.56 15.34
CA ASP A 19 14.75 34.37 15.65
C ASP A 19 13.48 33.93 14.89
N TYR A 20 13.63 33.20 13.79
CA TYR A 20 12.48 32.78 12.97
C TYR A 20 11.82 31.52 13.52
N PRO A 21 10.49 31.39 13.45
CA PRO A 21 9.84 30.15 13.89
C PRO A 21 10.23 28.97 12.99
N PHE A 22 10.23 27.76 13.55
CA PHE A 22 10.79 26.58 12.89
C PHE A 22 10.15 26.26 11.52
N TRP A 23 8.88 26.62 11.32
CA TRP A 23 8.15 26.38 10.05
C TRP A 23 8.63 27.25 8.89
N LEU A 24 9.35 28.35 9.16
CA LEU A 24 9.96 29.22 8.16
C LEU A 24 11.41 28.84 7.83
N ARG A 25 11.98 27.86 8.55
CA ARG A 25 13.35 27.36 8.35
C ARG A 25 13.33 26.14 7.41
N ALA A 26 14.43 25.92 6.68
CA ALA A 26 14.60 24.67 5.94
C ALA A 26 14.65 23.49 6.93
N PRO A 27 14.07 22.31 6.62
CA PRO A 27 13.42 21.93 5.36
C PRO A 27 11.93 22.31 5.26
N PHE A 28 11.29 22.73 6.36
CA PHE A 28 9.83 22.92 6.44
C PHE A 28 9.31 24.15 5.72
N ARG A 29 10.18 25.12 5.44
CA ARG A 29 9.83 26.33 4.67
C ARG A 29 9.11 25.99 3.37
N LEU A 30 9.51 24.91 2.70
CA LEU A 30 8.87 24.41 1.48
C LEU A 30 7.37 24.19 1.66
N LEU A 31 6.94 23.61 2.79
CA LEU A 31 5.52 23.40 3.07
C LEU A 31 4.76 24.71 3.30
N THR A 32 5.41 25.78 3.75
CA THR A 32 4.70 27.04 4.05
C THR A 32 4.71 28.03 2.89
N ASP A 33 5.71 27.95 2.02
CA ASP A 33 5.96 28.94 0.97
C ASP A 33 5.92 28.27 -0.41
N ILE A 34 4.77 28.40 -1.08
CA ILE A 34 4.50 27.83 -2.40
C ILE A 34 5.47 28.36 -3.46
N THR A 35 6.01 29.58 -3.29
CA THR A 35 6.89 30.18 -4.29
C THR A 35 8.22 29.44 -4.42
N GLN A 36 8.65 28.78 -3.35
CA GLN A 36 9.89 27.99 -3.33
C GLN A 36 9.77 26.71 -4.16
N PHE A 37 8.55 26.18 -4.35
CA PHE A 37 8.34 24.98 -5.16
C PHE A 37 8.72 25.15 -6.62
N ARG A 38 8.67 26.37 -7.17
CA ARG A 38 9.06 26.58 -8.58
C ARG A 38 10.54 26.31 -8.83
N LYS A 39 11.36 26.26 -7.77
CA LYS A 39 12.81 26.05 -7.85
C LYS A 39 13.23 24.60 -7.59
N VAL A 40 12.30 23.74 -7.16
CA VAL A 40 12.58 22.37 -6.72
C VAL A 40 11.82 21.42 -7.64
N ASP A 41 12.49 20.38 -8.12
CA ASP A 41 11.82 19.32 -8.87
C ASP A 41 10.79 18.63 -7.95
N PRO A 42 9.50 18.56 -8.34
CA PRO A 42 8.50 17.84 -7.56
C PRO A 42 8.93 16.39 -7.27
N TRP A 43 9.59 15.71 -8.20
CA TRP A 43 9.89 14.28 -8.13
C TRP A 43 10.86 13.90 -7.00
N ASP A 44 11.84 14.75 -6.72
CA ASP A 44 12.84 14.54 -5.67
C ASP A 44 12.28 14.76 -4.25
N LEU A 45 11.07 15.28 -4.11
CA LEU A 45 10.49 15.61 -2.80
C LEU A 45 9.58 14.51 -2.25
N GLU A 46 9.97 13.93 -1.11
CA GLU A 46 9.15 13.07 -0.27
C GLU A 46 8.23 13.89 0.66
N VAL A 47 7.11 14.36 0.10
CA VAL A 47 6.14 15.24 0.80
C VAL A 47 5.57 14.58 2.07
N ALA A 48 5.30 13.27 2.03
CA ALA A 48 4.70 12.53 3.15
C ALA A 48 5.60 12.57 4.40
N ASP A 49 6.89 12.30 4.20
CA ASP A 49 7.91 12.37 5.24
C ASP A 49 8.07 13.78 5.78
N LEU A 50 8.05 14.78 4.90
CA LEU A 50 8.19 16.18 5.29
C LEU A 50 7.02 16.64 6.18
N ILE A 51 5.78 16.27 5.85
CA ILE A 51 4.59 16.57 6.67
C ILE A 51 4.64 15.84 8.01
N THR A 52 5.07 14.57 8.00
CA THR A 52 5.13 13.77 9.24
C THR A 52 6.10 14.40 10.23
N LYS A 53 7.32 14.72 9.76
CA LYS A 53 8.34 15.43 10.55
C LYS A 53 7.86 16.83 10.99
N PHE A 54 7.08 17.50 10.16
CA PHE A 54 6.52 18.82 10.48
C PHE A 54 5.53 18.74 11.65
N VAL A 55 4.64 17.75 11.63
CA VAL A 55 3.66 17.52 12.69
C VAL A 55 4.33 17.06 13.98
N GLU A 56 5.34 16.19 13.89
CA GLU A 56 6.14 15.77 15.05
C GLU A 56 6.81 16.98 15.72
N LYS A 57 7.43 17.86 14.93
CA LYS A 57 8.06 19.07 15.45
C LYS A 57 7.07 20.07 16.06
N MET A 58 5.85 20.15 15.52
CA MET A 58 4.75 20.90 16.17
C MET A 58 4.36 20.31 17.53
N LYS A 59 4.31 18.98 17.64
CA LYS A 59 3.97 18.30 18.90
C LYS A 59 5.06 18.48 19.96
N GLU A 60 6.33 18.41 19.57
CA GLU A 60 7.48 18.66 20.47
C GLU A 60 7.42 20.05 21.10
N ASN A 61 7.03 21.06 20.32
CA ASN A 61 6.90 22.44 20.77
C ASN A 61 5.66 22.69 21.65
N LYS A 62 4.81 21.67 21.88
CA LYS A 62 3.55 21.73 22.66
C LYS A 62 2.52 22.77 22.21
N ASP A 63 2.75 23.44 21.09
CA ASP A 63 1.86 24.43 20.50
C ASP A 63 1.63 24.13 19.01
N ILE A 64 0.40 23.73 18.69
CA ILE A 64 0.00 23.36 17.33
C ILE A 64 -0.70 24.54 16.68
N ASN A 65 0.01 25.21 15.78
CA ASN A 65 -0.54 26.29 14.99
C ASN A 65 -1.34 25.74 13.79
N PHE A 66 -2.66 25.55 13.97
CA PHE A 66 -3.55 25.03 12.92
C PHE A 66 -3.54 25.85 11.62
N PRO A 67 -3.51 27.20 11.62
CA PRO A 67 -3.38 27.98 10.39
C PRO A 67 -2.13 27.65 9.57
N VAL A 68 -0.98 27.46 10.23
CA VAL A 68 0.26 27.08 9.55
C VAL A 68 0.15 25.65 9.01
N LEU A 69 -0.41 24.73 9.80
CA LEU A 69 -0.62 23.34 9.37
C LEU A 69 -1.57 23.26 8.16
N GLY A 70 -2.63 24.06 8.14
CA GLY A 70 -3.54 24.15 6.99
C GLY A 70 -2.84 24.63 5.72
N ARG A 71 -1.94 25.63 5.83
CA ARG A 71 -1.08 26.05 4.71
C ARG A 71 -0.13 24.94 4.25
N ALA A 72 0.47 24.22 5.19
CA ALA A 72 1.34 23.07 4.90
C ALA A 72 0.62 21.93 4.19
N ILE A 73 -0.63 21.66 4.55
CA ILE A 73 -1.46 20.64 3.90
C ILE A 73 -1.87 21.10 2.50
N LEU A 74 -2.28 22.37 2.36
CA LEU A 74 -2.68 22.93 1.06
C LEU A 74 -1.51 22.91 0.07
N SER A 75 -0.33 23.32 0.51
CA SER A 75 0.88 23.33 -0.32
C SER A 75 1.25 21.92 -0.77
N ALA A 76 1.15 20.93 0.11
CA ALA A 76 1.33 19.53 -0.21
C ALA A 76 0.31 19.01 -1.25
N ALA A 77 -0.96 19.38 -1.11
CA ALA A 77 -1.99 19.02 -2.08
C ALA A 77 -1.73 19.63 -3.47
N ILE A 78 -1.27 20.87 -3.53
CA ILE A 78 -0.89 21.54 -4.77
C ILE A 78 0.30 20.82 -5.42
N LEU A 79 1.31 20.45 -4.63
CA LEU A 79 2.49 19.74 -5.13
C LEU A 79 2.12 18.34 -5.65
N TYR A 80 1.27 17.62 -4.92
CA TYR A 80 0.75 16.33 -5.38
C TYR A 80 -0.03 16.45 -6.69
N ARG A 81 -0.87 17.48 -6.83
CA ARG A 81 -1.57 17.77 -8.08
C ARG A 81 -0.59 18.01 -9.23
N SER A 82 0.52 18.71 -8.99
CA SER A 82 1.56 18.92 -10.00
C SER A 82 2.17 17.59 -10.43
N LYS A 83 2.56 16.73 -9.49
CA LYS A 83 3.10 15.39 -9.81
C LYS A 83 2.15 14.58 -10.68
N VAL A 84 0.87 14.54 -10.32
CA VAL A 84 -0.14 13.81 -11.10
C VAL A 84 -0.33 14.43 -12.48
N THR A 85 -0.33 15.75 -12.58
CA THR A 85 -0.45 16.45 -13.87
C THR A 85 0.75 16.17 -14.78
N ASP A 86 1.96 16.14 -14.22
CA ASP A 86 3.16 15.85 -15.00
C ASP A 86 3.25 14.36 -15.38
N LEU A 87 2.78 13.44 -14.53
CA LEU A 87 2.57 12.03 -14.90
C LEU A 87 1.63 11.87 -16.09
N ILE A 88 0.49 12.57 -16.07
CA ILE A 88 -0.50 12.51 -17.15
C ILE A 88 0.15 12.94 -18.48
N LYS A 89 0.89 14.04 -18.48
CA LYS A 89 1.59 14.51 -19.70
C LYS A 89 2.62 13.50 -20.21
N ILE A 90 3.35 12.84 -19.31
CA ILE A 90 4.33 11.81 -19.69
C ILE A 90 3.62 10.62 -20.34
N ILE A 91 2.48 10.21 -19.78
CA ILE A 91 1.66 9.13 -20.35
C ILE A 91 1.13 9.54 -21.72
N GLU A 92 0.54 10.73 -21.85
CA GLU A 92 0.02 11.25 -23.12
C GLU A 92 1.10 11.34 -24.21
N ALA A 93 2.29 11.84 -23.87
CA ALA A 93 3.41 11.90 -24.83
C ALA A 93 3.90 10.50 -25.25
N THR A 94 3.88 9.52 -24.33
CA THR A 94 4.26 8.14 -24.64
C THR A 94 3.24 7.47 -25.57
N ASP A 95 1.95 7.75 -25.37
CA ASP A 95 0.88 7.23 -26.24
C ASP A 95 0.98 7.83 -27.66
N GLU A 96 1.32 9.12 -27.79
CA GLU A 96 1.60 9.74 -29.10
C GLU A 96 2.78 9.06 -29.83
N ASP A 97 3.87 8.74 -29.12
CA ASP A 97 5.02 8.03 -29.70
C ASP A 97 4.65 6.59 -30.16
N ILE A 98 3.70 5.94 -29.49
CA ILE A 98 3.20 4.60 -29.88
C ILE A 98 2.38 4.70 -31.17
N ASP A 99 1.50 5.69 -31.30
CA ASP A 99 0.70 5.92 -32.51
C ASP A 99 1.63 6.21 -33.71
N ASP A 100 2.70 6.98 -33.52
CA ASP A 100 3.73 7.26 -34.53
C ASP A 100 4.52 5.99 -34.93
N LEU A 101 4.80 5.10 -33.99
CA LEU A 101 5.49 3.83 -34.22
C LEU A 101 4.60 2.81 -34.95
N GLU A 102 3.31 2.81 -34.66
CA GLU A 102 2.28 2.02 -35.36
C GLU A 102 2.17 2.47 -36.83
N MET A 103 2.30 3.76 -37.10
CA MET A 103 2.39 4.34 -38.45
C MET A 103 3.62 3.87 -39.26
N LEU A 104 4.71 3.44 -38.60
CA LEU A 104 5.94 2.94 -39.22
C LEU A 104 5.88 1.45 -39.61
N GLY A 105 4.77 0.76 -39.37
CA GLY A 105 4.51 -0.60 -39.90
C GLY A 105 5.30 -1.72 -39.23
N PHE A 106 5.77 -1.53 -38.00
CA PHE A 106 6.31 -2.63 -37.20
C PHE A 106 5.17 -3.51 -36.68
N ASP A 107 4.99 -4.68 -37.28
CA ASP A 107 3.99 -5.67 -36.88
C ASP A 107 4.46 -6.40 -35.60
N ILE A 108 4.31 -5.75 -34.46
CA ILE A 108 4.54 -6.34 -33.14
C ILE A 108 3.31 -7.18 -32.81
N PRO A 109 3.45 -8.49 -32.53
CA PRO A 109 2.30 -9.34 -32.24
C PRO A 109 1.52 -8.83 -31.01
N GLU A 110 0.24 -8.54 -31.21
CA GLU A 110 -0.66 -8.00 -30.18
C GLU A 110 -0.76 -8.95 -28.98
N ILE A 111 -0.14 -8.58 -27.86
CA ILE A 111 -0.42 -9.17 -26.55
C ILE A 111 -1.58 -8.37 -25.98
N SER A 112 -2.80 -8.93 -26.04
CA SER A 112 -3.98 -8.23 -25.52
C SER A 112 -3.82 -7.94 -24.03
N PRO A 113 -3.82 -6.67 -23.61
CA PRO A 113 -3.75 -6.31 -22.21
C PRO A 113 -5.05 -6.71 -21.50
N SER A 114 -4.92 -7.27 -20.30
CA SER A 114 -6.07 -7.61 -19.46
C SER A 114 -6.66 -6.32 -18.88
N TYR A 115 -7.55 -5.67 -19.64
CA TYR A 115 -8.34 -4.49 -19.26
C TYR A 115 -7.57 -3.16 -19.17
N HIS A 116 -7.58 -2.38 -20.26
CA HIS A 116 -7.37 -0.93 -20.18
C HIS A 116 -8.70 -0.21 -19.95
N ILE A 117 -8.69 0.80 -19.06
CA ILE A 117 -9.72 1.85 -19.06
C ILE A 117 -9.34 2.85 -20.16
N SER A 118 -9.91 2.67 -21.35
CA SER A 118 -9.77 3.65 -22.42
C SER A 118 -10.63 4.88 -22.08
N GLN A 119 -10.01 6.04 -21.84
CA GLN A 119 -10.74 7.29 -21.68
C GLN A 119 -11.05 7.93 -23.04
N ARG A 120 -11.87 7.25 -23.84
CA ARG A 120 -12.44 7.84 -25.05
C ARG A 120 -13.43 8.94 -24.63
N PRO A 121 -13.42 10.14 -25.24
CA PRO A 121 -14.46 11.12 -24.98
C PRO A 121 -15.82 10.53 -25.36
N VAL A 122 -16.72 10.41 -24.38
CA VAL A 122 -18.04 9.80 -24.52
C VAL A 122 -19.08 10.91 -24.68
N THR A 123 -19.99 10.75 -25.63
CA THR A 123 -21.11 11.70 -25.81
C THR A 123 -22.15 11.53 -24.69
N PHE A 124 -22.92 12.57 -24.41
CA PHE A 124 -23.97 12.50 -23.37
C PHE A 124 -24.97 11.36 -23.61
N ASN A 125 -25.34 11.12 -24.88
CA ASN A 125 -26.28 10.05 -25.24
C ASN A 125 -25.70 8.65 -24.99
N GLU A 126 -24.42 8.45 -25.29
CA GLU A 126 -23.72 7.20 -24.99
C GLU A 126 -23.60 6.98 -23.48
N LEU A 127 -23.37 8.04 -22.71
CA LEU A 127 -23.35 7.96 -21.24
C LEU A 127 -24.72 7.53 -20.69
N ILE A 128 -25.80 8.14 -21.18
CA ILE A 128 -27.16 7.78 -20.76
C ILE A 128 -27.49 6.33 -21.15
N TYR A 129 -27.08 5.88 -22.35
CA TYR A 129 -27.29 4.52 -22.80
C TYR A 129 -26.52 3.49 -21.94
N ALA A 130 -25.25 3.76 -21.66
CA ALA A 130 -24.43 2.92 -20.78
C ALA A 130 -25.00 2.87 -19.36
N PHE A 131 -25.48 4.00 -18.85
CA PHE A 131 -26.10 4.10 -17.53
C PHE A 131 -27.41 3.29 -17.45
N GLU A 132 -28.26 3.38 -18.47
CA GLU A 132 -29.49 2.57 -18.55
C GLU A 132 -29.16 1.06 -18.62
N GLY A 133 -28.12 0.69 -19.38
CA GLY A 133 -27.60 -0.67 -19.44
C GLY A 133 -27.14 -1.18 -18.07
N LEU A 134 -26.43 -0.34 -17.32
CA LEU A 134 -25.94 -0.65 -15.98
C LEU A 134 -27.10 -0.85 -14.98
N LEU A 135 -28.12 0.01 -15.01
CA LEU A 135 -29.32 -0.13 -14.16
C LEU A 135 -30.09 -1.43 -14.47
N LYS A 136 -30.21 -1.80 -15.76
CA LYS A 136 -30.82 -3.09 -16.17
C LYS A 136 -29.99 -4.28 -15.70
N GLN A 137 -28.67 -4.18 -15.69
CA GLN A 137 -27.79 -5.24 -15.20
C GLN A 137 -27.87 -5.39 -13.68
N GLU A 138 -27.89 -4.30 -12.94
CA GLU A 138 -27.98 -4.31 -11.48
C GLU A 138 -29.30 -4.92 -11.00
N SER A 139 -30.43 -4.57 -11.65
CA SER A 139 -31.74 -5.15 -11.33
C SER A 139 -31.76 -6.67 -11.58
N ARG A 140 -31.20 -7.13 -12.71
CA ARG A 140 -31.03 -8.56 -13.01
C ARG A 140 -30.14 -9.27 -11.99
N TYR A 141 -29.05 -8.63 -11.55
CA TYR A 141 -28.13 -9.16 -10.55
C TYR A 141 -28.82 -9.35 -9.18
N LYS A 142 -29.55 -8.33 -8.71
CA LYS A 142 -30.36 -8.40 -7.49
C LYS A 142 -31.40 -9.52 -7.53
N GLN A 143 -32.07 -9.71 -8.67
CA GLN A 143 -33.05 -10.78 -8.85
C GLN A 143 -32.41 -12.17 -8.80
N ARG A 144 -31.24 -12.34 -9.42
CA ARG A 144 -30.46 -13.60 -9.34
C ARG A 144 -30.03 -13.90 -7.91
N LEU A 145 -29.53 -12.91 -7.18
CA LEU A 145 -29.17 -13.04 -5.76
C LEU A 145 -30.35 -13.44 -4.87
N ALA A 146 -31.53 -12.87 -5.12
CA ALA A 146 -32.73 -13.24 -4.38
C ALA A 146 -33.13 -14.71 -4.66
N LEU A 147 -33.02 -15.16 -5.91
CA LEU A 147 -33.29 -16.55 -6.30
C LEU A 147 -32.27 -17.52 -5.71
N THR A 148 -30.97 -17.20 -5.71
CA THR A 148 -29.95 -18.05 -5.09
C THR A 148 -30.13 -18.14 -3.58
N LYS A 149 -30.44 -17.01 -2.91
CA LYS A 149 -30.74 -16.99 -1.47
C LYS A 149 -31.97 -17.85 -1.15
N ARG A 150 -33.04 -17.76 -1.95
CA ARG A 150 -34.23 -18.63 -1.79
C ARG A 150 -33.90 -20.10 -2.01
N LYS A 151 -33.10 -20.44 -3.03
CA LYS A 151 -32.65 -21.83 -3.26
C LYS A 151 -31.80 -22.36 -2.11
N ALA A 152 -30.90 -21.55 -1.55
CA ALA A 152 -30.07 -21.93 -0.41
C ALA A 152 -30.89 -22.21 0.86
N LEU A 153 -31.95 -21.43 1.10
CA LEU A 153 -32.87 -21.67 2.22
C LEU A 153 -33.73 -22.94 2.05
N LEU A 154 -34.01 -23.32 0.80
CA LEU A 154 -34.84 -24.49 0.47
C LEU A 154 -34.03 -25.78 0.31
N GLN A 155 -32.69 -25.73 0.36
CA GLN A 155 -31.88 -26.94 0.38
C GLN A 155 -31.86 -27.50 1.81
N PRO A 156 -32.48 -28.67 2.07
CA PRO A 156 -32.26 -29.35 3.34
C PRO A 156 -30.77 -29.70 3.44
N LEU A 157 -30.17 -29.45 4.60
CA LEU A 157 -28.77 -29.75 4.88
C LEU A 157 -28.51 -31.24 4.60
N ALA A 158 -27.95 -31.56 3.44
CA ALA A 158 -27.61 -32.92 3.08
C ALA A 158 -26.35 -33.31 3.85
N LEU A 159 -26.55 -33.95 5.00
CA LEU A 159 -25.46 -34.58 5.75
C LEU A 159 -24.75 -35.57 4.80
N PRO A 160 -23.41 -35.61 4.79
CA PRO A 160 -22.69 -36.58 3.97
C PRO A 160 -23.14 -38.01 4.36
N PRO A 161 -23.42 -38.90 3.38
CA PRO A 161 -24.03 -40.21 3.64
C PRO A 161 -23.11 -41.18 4.40
N LYS A 162 -21.84 -40.82 4.59
CA LYS A 162 -20.87 -41.63 5.32
C LYS A 162 -20.68 -41.04 6.72
N PRO A 163 -21.12 -41.73 7.79
CA PRO A 163 -20.77 -41.32 9.14
C PRO A 163 -19.24 -41.38 9.29
N VAL A 164 -18.65 -40.32 9.83
CA VAL A 164 -17.24 -40.29 10.21
C VAL A 164 -17.04 -41.41 11.21
N LYS A 165 -16.27 -42.45 10.85
CA LYS A 165 -15.92 -43.52 11.78
C LYS A 165 -15.06 -42.89 12.88
N VAL A 166 -15.58 -42.88 14.11
CA VAL A 166 -14.78 -42.57 15.30
C VAL A 166 -13.73 -43.67 15.41
N ILE A 167 -12.49 -43.36 15.03
CA ILE A 167 -11.39 -44.31 15.14
C ILE A 167 -11.02 -44.37 16.62
N GLU A 168 -11.07 -45.57 17.20
CA GLU A 168 -10.62 -45.80 18.58
C GLU A 168 -9.18 -45.29 18.75
N GLU A 169 -8.98 -44.42 19.75
CA GLU A 169 -7.77 -43.63 19.97
C GLU A 169 -6.51 -44.50 20.06
N GLU A 170 -6.66 -45.72 20.60
CA GLU A 170 -5.59 -46.69 20.81
C GLU A 170 -5.03 -47.33 19.52
N SER A 171 -5.81 -47.39 18.44
CA SER A 171 -5.35 -47.98 17.17
C SER A 171 -4.54 -46.99 16.32
N THR A 172 -4.57 -45.70 16.68
CA THR A 172 -3.91 -44.65 15.93
C THR A 172 -2.39 -44.78 16.06
N LYS A 173 -1.67 -44.46 14.98
CA LYS A 173 -0.19 -44.42 14.97
C LYS A 173 0.35 -43.51 16.09
N ILE A 174 -0.42 -42.49 16.47
CA ILE A 174 -0.11 -41.52 17.51
C ILE A 174 -0.06 -42.19 18.89
N ALA A 175 -1.02 -43.05 19.23
CA ALA A 175 -1.04 -43.74 20.51
C ALA A 175 0.16 -44.68 20.69
N LYS A 176 0.58 -45.37 19.62
CA LYS A 176 1.80 -46.19 19.61
C LYS A 176 3.05 -45.34 19.87
N LEU A 177 3.16 -44.21 19.19
CA LEU A 177 4.29 -43.30 19.27
C LEU A 177 4.39 -42.64 20.67
N LYS A 178 3.26 -42.27 21.28
CA LYS A 178 3.19 -41.80 22.67
C LYS A 178 3.76 -42.83 23.66
N LYS A 179 3.39 -44.10 23.51
CA LYS A 179 3.87 -45.19 24.38
C LYS A 179 5.37 -45.43 24.21
N GLU A 180 5.87 -45.32 22.99
CA GLU A 180 7.29 -45.45 22.68
C GLU A 180 8.14 -44.34 23.30
N ILE A 181 7.74 -43.07 23.10
CA ILE A 181 8.40 -41.91 23.70
C ILE A 181 8.43 -42.03 25.23
N TYR A 182 7.31 -42.40 25.86
CA TYR A 182 7.24 -42.55 27.32
C TYR A 182 8.22 -43.61 27.84
N ARG A 183 8.30 -44.78 27.18
CA ARG A 183 9.27 -45.82 27.54
C ARG A 183 10.71 -45.32 27.44
N ARG A 184 11.02 -44.49 26.44
CA ARG A 184 12.37 -43.95 26.27
C ARG A 184 12.72 -42.92 27.34
N LEU A 185 11.76 -42.04 27.67
CA LEU A 185 11.92 -41.04 28.73
C LEU A 185 12.24 -41.72 30.06
N VAL A 186 11.50 -42.78 30.43
CA VAL A 186 11.76 -43.52 31.67
C VAL A 186 13.17 -44.11 31.69
N LYS A 187 13.64 -44.73 30.60
CA LYS A 187 15.01 -45.27 30.52
C LYS A 187 16.08 -44.19 30.71
N LEU A 188 15.96 -43.08 29.98
CA LEU A 188 16.93 -41.98 30.05
C LEU A 188 16.94 -41.30 31.42
N TYR A 189 15.78 -41.24 32.08
CA TYR A 189 15.67 -40.67 33.42
C TYR A 189 16.34 -41.55 34.46
N ASP A 190 16.17 -42.87 34.36
CA ASP A 190 16.78 -43.83 35.29
C ASP A 190 18.32 -43.86 35.14
N GLU A 191 18.82 -43.74 33.91
CA GLU A 191 20.26 -43.73 33.60
C GLU A 191 20.95 -42.45 34.08
N ASN A 192 20.35 -41.28 33.86
CA ASN A 192 21.05 -40.00 34.04
C ASN A 192 20.58 -39.16 35.23
N LYS A 193 19.42 -39.45 35.86
CA LYS A 193 18.80 -38.68 36.97
C LYS A 193 18.88 -37.16 36.78
N ARG A 194 18.77 -36.70 35.53
CA ARG A 194 18.89 -35.31 35.09
C ARG A 194 17.63 -34.90 34.34
N PRO A 195 17.34 -33.58 34.24
CA PRO A 195 16.30 -33.09 33.35
C PRO A 195 16.67 -33.42 31.90
N ILE A 196 15.78 -34.13 31.19
CA ILE A 196 15.99 -34.57 29.80
C ILE A 196 15.50 -33.48 28.84
N THR A 197 16.32 -33.07 27.89
CA THR A 197 15.95 -32.10 26.84
C THR A 197 15.22 -32.80 25.69
N PHE A 198 14.29 -32.08 25.06
CA PHE A 198 13.41 -32.63 24.01
C PHE A 198 14.17 -33.13 22.76
N GLU A 199 15.33 -32.53 22.46
CA GLU A 199 16.19 -32.95 21.34
C GLU A 199 16.74 -34.38 21.49
N GLU A 200 16.96 -34.85 22.73
CA GLU A 200 17.44 -36.21 23.00
C GLU A 200 16.31 -37.27 22.90
N LEU A 201 15.05 -36.81 22.90
CA LEU A 201 13.86 -37.66 22.87
C LEU A 201 13.35 -37.92 21.44
N ILE A 202 13.76 -37.11 20.46
CA ILE A 202 13.38 -37.25 19.05
C ILE A 202 14.46 -38.05 18.33
N LEU A 203 14.09 -39.13 17.62
CA LEU A 203 15.03 -39.81 16.72
C LEU A 203 15.37 -38.87 15.56
N PRO A 204 16.65 -38.76 15.12
CA PRO A 204 16.94 -38.16 13.83
C PRO A 204 16.23 -38.99 12.76
N ASN A 205 15.42 -38.33 11.94
CA ASN A 205 14.58 -38.94 10.91
C ASN A 205 15.30 -40.07 10.16
N THR A 206 14.76 -41.28 10.25
CA THR A 206 14.89 -42.33 9.22
C THR A 206 13.57 -42.45 8.50
#